data_AF-A0A7V4P9Q3-F1
#
_entry.id   AF-A0A7V4P9Q3-F1
#
_cell.length_a   1.000
_cell.length_b   1.000
_cell.length_c   1.000
_cell.angle_alpha   90.00
_cell.angle_beta   90.00
_cell.angle_gamma   90.00
#
_symmetry.space_group_name_H-M   'P 1'
#
loop_
_entity.id
_entity.type
_entity.pdbx_description
1 polymer ?
#
loop_
_entity_poly.entity_id
_entity_poly.type
_entity_poly.pdbx_seq_one_letter_code
_entity_poly.pdbx_strand_id
1 'polypeptide(L)'
;ELARRLPAVPRPLADAAVVVVGTRLYVRRGEGLAEPSGQLLIDFDSPSDADNRQDTPAPATIPIHPESASWSPRLADDDLRALADEFEENGQPERAIEVYRALLMSGDFTAEDHFSLAELLYRNGDLAGARERYYVAIELDEEYVEARANLGCVLAEQKEHALAEAAFRGALRYHPEFADAHYHLARLLDGLDRRGEAARHWERFLDLAPASPWAEEAVDRTSGSHAP
;
A
#
# COMPACT_ATOMS: atom_id res chain seq x y z
N GLU A 1 -7.30 -27.94 9.88
CA GLU A 1 -5.94 -28.37 10.29
C GLU A 1 -5.75 -28.74 11.76
N LEU A 2 -6.05 -27.90 12.76
CA LEU A 2 -5.69 -28.14 14.18
C LEU A 2 -6.45 -29.30 14.87
N ALA A 3 -7.73 -29.50 14.57
CA ALA A 3 -8.52 -30.61 15.13
C ALA A 3 -7.99 -32.00 14.71
N ARG A 4 -7.30 -32.08 13.57
CA ARG A 4 -6.75 -33.33 13.02
C ARG A 4 -5.47 -33.76 13.74
N ARG A 5 -4.81 -32.86 14.48
CA ARG A 5 -3.57 -33.12 15.24
C ARG A 5 -3.81 -33.39 16.73
N LEU A 6 -5.03 -33.19 17.25
CA LEU A 6 -5.34 -33.33 18.69
C LEU A 6 -6.75 -33.93 18.90
N PRO A 7 -6.94 -35.24 18.66
CA PRO A 7 -8.25 -35.89 18.71
C PRO A 7 -8.84 -36.06 20.13
N ALA A 8 -8.07 -35.77 21.18
CA ALA A 8 -8.50 -35.95 22.58
C ALA A 8 -8.98 -34.66 23.27
N VAL A 9 -9.02 -33.52 22.57
CA VAL A 9 -9.46 -32.24 23.15
C VAL A 9 -10.71 -31.77 22.42
N PRO A 10 -11.90 -31.84 23.05
CA PRO A 10 -13.16 -31.57 22.37
C PRO A 10 -13.33 -30.11 21.92
N ARG A 11 -12.58 -29.15 22.51
CA ARG A 11 -12.57 -27.72 22.11
C ARG A 11 -11.21 -27.03 22.37
N PRO A 12 -10.19 -27.26 21.53
CA PRO A 12 -8.81 -26.83 21.81
C PRO A 12 -8.58 -25.30 21.87
N LEU A 13 -9.54 -24.49 21.39
CA LEU A 13 -9.47 -23.02 21.44
C LEU A 13 -10.30 -22.40 22.58
N ALA A 14 -11.33 -23.08 23.08
CA ALA A 14 -12.22 -22.54 24.11
C ALA A 14 -11.57 -22.53 25.51
N ASP A 15 -10.59 -23.40 25.73
CA ASP A 15 -9.87 -23.53 27.01
C ASP A 15 -8.48 -22.88 26.96
N ALA A 16 -8.13 -22.19 25.86
CA ALA A 16 -6.85 -21.52 25.70
C ALA A 16 -6.91 -20.13 26.35
N ALA A 17 -6.04 -19.89 27.33
CA ALA A 17 -5.89 -18.59 27.96
C ALA A 17 -4.51 -18.00 27.63
N VAL A 18 -4.46 -16.72 27.27
CA VAL A 18 -3.19 -16.03 27.04
C VAL A 18 -2.67 -15.54 28.38
N VAL A 19 -1.40 -15.82 28.64
CA VAL A 19 -0.70 -15.48 29.88
C VAL A 19 0.44 -14.55 29.54
N VAL A 20 0.41 -13.36 30.14
CA VAL A 20 1.47 -12.36 29.97
C VAL A 20 2.42 -12.43 31.16
N VAL A 21 3.69 -12.70 30.90
CA VAL A 21 4.76 -12.66 31.91
C VAL A 21 5.86 -11.73 31.42
N GLY A 22 5.96 -10.53 32.01
CA GLY A 22 6.85 -9.48 31.52
C GLY A 22 6.47 -9.02 30.11
N THR A 23 7.39 -9.13 29.14
CA THR A 23 7.18 -8.78 27.73
C THR A 23 6.86 -9.99 26.84
N ARG A 24 6.66 -11.18 27.44
CA ARG A 24 6.46 -12.43 26.71
C ARG A 24 5.02 -12.92 26.84
N LEU A 25 4.50 -13.42 25.73
CA LEU A 25 3.16 -13.98 25.60
C LEU A 25 3.24 -15.51 25.57
N TYR A 26 2.40 -16.17 26.35
CA TYR A 26 2.28 -17.61 26.40
C TYR A 26 0.81 -18.02 26.25
N VAL A 27 0.58 -19.24 25.76
CA VAL A 27 -0.75 -19.86 25.69
C VAL A 27 -0.82 -20.97 26.73
N ARG A 28 -1.80 -20.90 27.63
CA ARG A 28 -2.06 -21.95 28.61
C ARG A 28 -2.69 -23.17 27.95
N ARG A 29 -2.10 -24.34 28.17
CA ARG A 29 -2.53 -25.63 27.62
C ARG A 29 -2.59 -26.66 28.76
N GLY A 30 -3.78 -26.88 29.30
CA GLY A 30 -3.95 -27.67 30.53
C GLY A 30 -3.23 -27.01 31.71
N GLU A 31 -2.39 -27.76 32.43
CA GLU A 31 -1.57 -27.27 33.55
C GLU A 31 -0.27 -26.55 33.10
N GLY A 32 0.04 -26.51 31.79
CA GLY A 32 1.30 -25.98 31.26
C GLY A 32 1.17 -24.70 30.44
N LEU A 33 2.30 -24.02 30.19
CA LEU A 33 2.40 -22.88 29.28
C LEU A 33 3.10 -23.30 27.99
N ALA A 34 2.67 -22.75 26.86
CA ALA A 34 3.31 -22.94 25.56
C ALA A 34 3.68 -21.59 24.93
N GLU A 35 4.82 -21.52 24.27
CA GLU A 35 5.20 -20.38 23.44
C GLU A 35 4.41 -20.35 22.12
N PRO A 36 4.36 -19.21 21.41
CA PRO A 36 3.77 -19.11 20.08
C PRO A 36 4.40 -20.08 19.04
N SER A 37 5.65 -20.48 19.28
CA SER A 37 6.39 -21.50 18.50
C SER A 37 5.82 -22.92 18.66
N GLY A 38 4.94 -23.14 19.64
CA GLY A 38 4.41 -24.46 20.00
C GLY A 38 5.29 -25.25 20.98
N GLN A 39 6.42 -24.68 21.41
CA GLN A 39 7.27 -25.26 22.44
C GLN A 39 6.59 -25.20 23.81
N LEU A 40 6.47 -26.35 24.48
CA LEU A 40 5.94 -26.44 25.84
C LEU A 40 7.00 -25.97 26.84
N LEU A 41 6.64 -25.05 27.71
CA LEU A 41 7.44 -24.61 28.83
C LEU A 41 7.12 -25.53 30.02
N ILE A 42 8.15 -26.18 30.56
CA ILE A 42 8.04 -26.89 31.84
C ILE A 42 8.16 -25.82 32.93
N ASP A 43 7.10 -25.67 33.73
CA ASP A 43 7.13 -24.83 34.92
C ASP A 43 7.95 -25.55 36.00
N PHE A 44 9.18 -25.09 36.23
CA PHE A 44 10.05 -25.63 37.29
C PHE A 44 9.67 -25.11 38.69
N ASP A 45 8.64 -24.27 38.79
CA ASP A 45 8.17 -23.64 40.03
C ASP A 45 6.88 -24.28 40.59
N SER A 46 6.71 -25.59 40.37
CA SER A 46 5.65 -26.38 41.00
C SER A 46 5.78 -26.34 42.53
N PRO A 47 4.69 -26.03 43.28
CA PRO A 47 4.76 -25.67 44.68
C PRO A 47 4.95 -26.93 45.54
N SER A 48 6.18 -27.18 46.00
CA SER A 48 6.41 -28.01 47.18
C SER A 48 6.84 -27.22 48.42
N ASP A 49 7.13 -25.93 48.29
CA ASP A 49 7.48 -25.07 49.43
C ASP A 49 6.59 -23.83 49.47
N ALA A 50 5.42 -24.00 50.09
CA ALA A 50 4.55 -22.91 50.48
C ALA A 50 5.15 -22.19 51.69
N ASP A 51 6.10 -21.27 51.48
CA ASP A 51 6.35 -20.25 52.52
C ASP A 51 7.06 -18.94 52.08
N ASN A 52 7.40 -18.71 50.81
CA ASN A 52 8.08 -17.44 50.51
C ASN A 52 7.97 -16.93 49.07
N ARG A 53 6.79 -16.41 48.68
CA ARG A 53 6.64 -15.55 47.49
C ARG A 53 5.76 -14.35 47.83
N GLN A 54 6.34 -13.34 48.47
CA GLN A 54 5.77 -12.00 48.52
C GLN A 54 6.30 -11.21 47.31
N ASP A 55 5.38 -10.59 46.56
CA ASP A 55 5.60 -9.58 45.50
C ASP A 55 5.86 -9.97 44.03
N THR A 56 5.44 -11.15 43.56
CA THR A 56 5.21 -11.34 42.10
C THR A 56 3.73 -11.13 41.75
N PRO A 57 3.37 -10.12 40.92
CA PRO A 57 2.00 -9.99 40.46
C PRO A 57 1.63 -11.24 39.66
N ALA A 58 0.52 -11.88 40.04
CA ALA A 58 0.00 -13.03 39.33
C ALA A 58 -0.18 -12.67 37.84
N PRO A 59 0.25 -13.54 36.92
CA PRO A 59 0.21 -13.20 35.51
C PRO A 59 -1.23 -13.00 35.05
N ALA A 60 -1.47 -11.86 34.39
CA ALA A 60 -2.77 -11.53 33.83
C ALA A 60 -3.16 -12.60 32.81
N THR A 61 -4.32 -13.22 33.05
CA THR A 61 -4.87 -14.27 32.20
C THR A 61 -6.06 -13.69 31.45
N ILE A 62 -5.94 -13.55 30.13
CA ILE A 62 -7.02 -13.06 29.28
C ILE A 62 -7.75 -14.29 28.68
N PRO A 63 -9.02 -14.53 29.03
CA PRO A 63 -9.80 -15.61 28.42
C PRO A 63 -10.09 -15.28 26.95
N ILE A 64 -9.83 -16.23 26.05
CA ILE A 64 -10.24 -16.13 24.65
C ILE A 64 -11.70 -16.55 24.58
N HIS A 65 -12.60 -15.62 24.30
CA HIS A 65 -14.01 -15.91 24.02
C HIS A 65 -14.19 -16.06 22.49
N PRO A 66 -14.27 -17.29 21.95
CA PRO A 66 -14.41 -17.49 20.50
C PRO A 66 -15.72 -16.91 19.95
N GLU A 67 -16.72 -16.67 20.79
CA GLU A 67 -18.02 -16.09 20.41
C GLU A 67 -18.00 -14.54 20.34
N SER A 68 -16.99 -13.86 20.90
CA SER A 68 -16.84 -12.41 20.77
C SER A 68 -16.09 -11.98 19.52
N ALA A 69 -15.50 -12.93 18.79
CA ALA A 69 -15.08 -12.71 17.42
C ALA A 69 -16.30 -12.92 16.52
N SER A 70 -17.15 -11.89 16.39
CA SER A 70 -17.99 -11.83 15.21
C SER A 70 -17.03 -11.84 14.02
N TRP A 71 -16.89 -12.97 13.34
CA TRP A 71 -16.37 -12.99 11.99
C TRP A 71 -17.36 -12.16 11.18
N SER A 72 -17.12 -10.85 11.10
CA SER A 72 -17.72 -10.04 10.07
C SER A 72 -17.38 -10.75 8.77
N PRO A 73 -18.35 -11.01 7.88
CA PRO A 73 -18.00 -11.42 6.53
C PRO A 73 -16.94 -10.43 6.06
N ARG A 74 -15.80 -10.91 5.55
CA ARG A 74 -14.90 -10.00 4.83
C ARG A 74 -15.81 -9.27 3.85
N LEU A 75 -15.84 -7.95 3.93
CA LEU A 75 -16.49 -7.12 2.91
C LEU A 75 -16.00 -7.65 1.56
N ALA A 76 -16.92 -7.78 0.60
CA ALA A 76 -16.50 -8.18 -0.73
C ALA A 76 -15.47 -7.15 -1.24
N ASP A 77 -14.56 -7.56 -2.11
CA ASP A 77 -13.54 -6.65 -2.64
C ASP A 77 -14.18 -5.41 -3.30
N ASP A 78 -15.33 -5.58 -3.97
CA ASP A 78 -16.12 -4.47 -4.53
C ASP A 78 -16.70 -3.53 -3.44
N ASP A 79 -17.12 -4.07 -2.30
CA ASP A 79 -17.59 -3.25 -1.18
C ASP A 79 -16.43 -2.44 -0.56
N LEU A 80 -15.22 -3.00 -0.56
CA LEU A 80 -14.02 -2.31 -0.09
C LEU A 80 -13.60 -1.19 -1.04
N ARG A 81 -13.66 -1.40 -2.36
CA ARG A 81 -13.42 -0.34 -3.35
C ARG A 81 -14.39 0.83 -3.16
N ALA A 82 -15.69 0.54 -3.11
CA ALA A 82 -16.72 1.55 -2.90
C ALA A 82 -16.54 2.32 -1.57
N LEU A 83 -16.11 1.64 -0.50
CA LEU A 83 -15.81 2.27 0.78
C LEU A 83 -14.58 3.18 0.70
N ALA A 84 -13.54 2.80 -0.04
CA ALA A 84 -12.37 3.65 -0.24
C ALA A 84 -12.73 4.93 -1.01
N ASP A 85 -13.55 4.80 -2.06
CA ASP A 85 -14.03 5.93 -2.84
C ASP A 85 -14.88 6.89 -1.98
N GLU A 86 -15.76 6.36 -1.13
CA GLU A 86 -16.52 7.18 -0.16
C GLU A 86 -15.60 7.95 0.79
N PHE A 87 -14.52 7.33 1.27
CA PHE A 87 -13.54 8.03 2.10
C PHE A 87 -12.78 9.11 1.33
N GLU A 88 -12.48 8.90 0.05
CA GLU A 88 -11.89 9.94 -0.81
C GLU A 88 -12.83 11.13 -0.98
N GLU A 89 -14.08 10.90 -1.36
CA GLU A 89 -15.09 11.95 -1.58
C GLU A 89 -15.32 12.79 -0.32
N ASN A 90 -15.24 12.15 0.85
CA ASN A 90 -15.37 12.81 2.15
C ASN A 90 -14.08 13.50 2.64
N GLY A 91 -13.01 13.50 1.84
CA GLY A 91 -11.74 14.13 2.18
C GLY A 91 -11.00 13.43 3.33
N GLN A 92 -11.12 12.09 3.41
CA GLN A 92 -10.48 11.24 4.42
C GLN A 92 -9.46 10.28 3.75
N PRO A 93 -8.41 10.81 3.09
CA PRO A 93 -7.50 10.00 2.28
C PRO A 93 -6.73 8.95 3.10
N GLU A 94 -6.44 9.21 4.39
CA GLU A 94 -5.77 8.25 5.25
C GLU A 94 -6.61 6.99 5.48
N ARG A 95 -7.94 7.16 5.57
CA ARG A 95 -8.87 6.02 5.70
C ARG A 95 -9.00 5.26 4.40
N ALA A 96 -9.07 5.96 3.26
CA ALA A 96 -9.07 5.32 1.95
C ALA A 96 -7.80 4.46 1.75
N ILE A 97 -6.63 4.98 2.14
CA ILE A 97 -5.36 4.22 2.12
C ILE A 97 -5.44 2.94 2.96
N GLU A 98 -6.02 3.01 4.16
CA GLU A 98 -6.18 1.83 5.02
C GLU A 98 -7.11 0.78 4.40
N VAL A 99 -8.20 1.22 3.76
CA VAL A 99 -9.15 0.33 3.06
C VAL A 99 -8.47 -0.34 1.87
N TYR A 100 -7.77 0.42 1.02
CA TYR A 100 -7.01 -0.17 -0.09
C TYR A 100 -5.91 -1.13 0.40
N ARG A 101 -5.20 -0.82 1.49
CA ARG A 101 -4.23 -1.76 2.09
C ARG A 101 -4.91 -3.04 2.57
N ALA A 102 -6.12 -2.95 3.12
CA ALA A 102 -6.90 -4.11 3.52
C ALA A 102 -7.36 -4.94 2.31
N LEU A 103 -7.81 -4.28 1.24
CA LEU A 103 -8.16 -4.91 -0.03
C LEU A 103 -6.98 -5.71 -0.59
N LEU A 104 -5.79 -5.10 -0.66
CA LEU A 104 -4.60 -5.79 -1.19
C LEU A 104 -4.12 -6.99 -0.33
N MET A 105 -4.57 -7.11 0.93
CA MET A 105 -4.32 -8.29 1.75
C MET A 105 -5.26 -9.47 1.43
N SER A 106 -6.36 -9.25 0.71
CA SER A 106 -7.31 -10.32 0.36
C SER A 106 -6.75 -11.28 -0.69
N GLY A 107 -5.87 -10.78 -1.57
CA GLY A 107 -5.18 -11.52 -2.62
C GLY A 107 -5.82 -11.40 -4.00
N ASP A 108 -7.02 -10.82 -4.09
CA ASP A 108 -7.79 -10.62 -5.33
C ASP A 108 -7.78 -9.13 -5.72
N PHE A 109 -6.64 -8.64 -6.20
CA PHE A 109 -6.41 -7.24 -6.57
C PHE A 109 -6.13 -7.04 -8.06
N THR A 110 -6.38 -5.83 -8.56
CA THR A 110 -6.15 -5.43 -9.95
C THR A 110 -5.04 -4.38 -10.07
N ALA A 111 -4.60 -4.11 -11.30
CA ALA A 111 -3.69 -2.99 -11.56
C ALA A 111 -4.30 -1.64 -11.15
N GLU A 112 -5.62 -1.48 -11.32
CA GLU A 112 -6.39 -0.29 -10.90
C GLU A 112 -6.37 -0.11 -9.39
N ASP A 113 -6.53 -1.17 -8.59
CA ASP A 113 -6.45 -1.08 -7.12
C ASP A 113 -5.08 -0.55 -6.65
N HIS A 114 -4.01 -1.02 -7.31
CA HIS A 114 -2.66 -0.53 -7.05
C HIS A 114 -2.46 0.91 -7.50
N PHE A 115 -3.03 1.29 -8.65
CA PHE A 115 -2.99 2.65 -9.17
C PHE A 115 -3.71 3.63 -8.23
N SER A 116 -4.94 3.34 -7.80
CA SER A 116 -5.71 4.18 -6.88
C SER A 116 -4.99 4.39 -5.54
N LEU A 117 -4.43 3.30 -4.98
CA LEU A 117 -3.62 3.42 -3.77
C LEU A 117 -2.35 4.26 -4.01
N ALA A 118 -1.71 4.15 -5.18
CA ALA A 118 -0.55 4.96 -5.52
C ALA A 118 -0.88 6.47 -5.59
N GLU A 119 -2.01 6.83 -6.19
CA GLU A 119 -2.48 8.21 -6.28
C GLU A 119 -2.78 8.80 -4.89
N LEU A 120 -3.42 8.02 -4.02
CA LEU A 120 -3.65 8.39 -2.63
C LEU A 120 -2.33 8.64 -1.87
N LEU A 121 -1.39 7.71 -1.97
CA LEU A 121 -0.09 7.82 -1.30
C LEU A 121 0.68 9.03 -1.82
N TYR A 122 0.65 9.28 -3.13
CA TYR A 122 1.28 10.44 -3.75
C TYR A 122 0.68 11.76 -3.23
N ARG A 123 -0.65 11.90 -3.23
CA ARG A 123 -1.35 13.08 -2.69
C ARG A 123 -1.07 13.29 -1.19
N ASN A 124 -0.86 12.21 -0.46
CA ASN A 124 -0.49 12.23 0.96
C ASN A 124 1.02 12.43 1.22
N GLY A 125 1.83 12.60 0.17
CA GLY A 125 3.27 12.86 0.25
C GLY A 125 4.14 11.62 0.50
N ASP A 126 3.57 10.41 0.52
CA ASP A 126 4.31 9.15 0.58
C ASP A 126 4.78 8.75 -0.82
N LEU A 127 5.81 9.47 -1.31
CA LEU A 127 6.40 9.23 -2.63
C LEU A 127 7.01 7.84 -2.78
N ALA A 128 7.52 7.26 -1.68
CA ALA A 128 8.12 5.93 -1.71
C ALA A 128 7.04 4.85 -1.88
N GLY A 129 5.96 4.94 -1.10
CA GLY A 129 4.80 4.07 -1.24
C GLY A 129 4.12 4.21 -2.61
N ALA A 130 3.93 5.44 -3.09
CA ALA A 130 3.35 5.70 -4.41
C ALA A 130 4.17 5.05 -5.53
N ARG A 131 5.50 5.25 -5.51
CA ARG A 131 6.42 4.62 -6.48
C ARG A 131 6.25 3.10 -6.51
N GLU A 132 6.29 2.45 -5.35
CA GLU A 132 6.13 0.99 -5.25
C GLU A 132 4.80 0.54 -5.86
N ARG A 133 3.71 1.23 -5.54
CA ARG A 133 2.38 0.86 -6.01
C ARG A 133 2.18 1.09 -7.51
N TYR A 134 2.72 2.18 -8.08
CA TYR A 134 2.73 2.36 -9.53
C TYR A 134 3.55 1.27 -10.24
N TYR A 135 4.69 0.84 -9.68
CA TYR A 135 5.45 -0.28 -10.27
C TYR A 135 4.61 -1.55 -10.33
N VAL A 136 3.92 -1.91 -9.25
CA VAL A 136 3.07 -3.11 -9.24
C VAL A 136 1.91 -2.99 -10.22
N ALA A 137 1.28 -1.81 -10.34
CA ALA A 137 0.24 -1.59 -11.36
C ALA A 137 0.76 -1.87 -12.78
N ILE A 138 1.98 -1.41 -13.10
CA ILE A 138 2.64 -1.64 -14.40
C ILE A 138 3.06 -3.12 -14.59
N GLU A 139 3.42 -3.83 -13.51
CA GLU A 139 3.72 -5.27 -13.58
C GLU A 139 2.47 -6.11 -13.83
N LEU A 140 1.32 -5.68 -13.30
CA LEU A 140 0.02 -6.34 -13.52
C LEU A 140 -0.54 -6.03 -14.91
N ASP A 141 -0.35 -4.80 -15.39
CA ASP A 141 -0.74 -4.36 -16.73
C ASP A 141 0.35 -3.47 -17.34
N GLU A 142 1.12 -4.05 -18.27
CA GLU A 142 2.20 -3.34 -18.96
C GLU A 142 1.71 -2.19 -19.85
N GLU A 143 0.44 -2.19 -20.25
CA GLU A 143 -0.20 -1.18 -21.10
C GLU A 143 -0.86 -0.06 -20.29
N TYR A 144 -0.79 -0.09 -18.94
CA TYR A 144 -1.32 0.96 -18.07
C TYR A 144 -0.46 2.23 -18.14
N VAL A 145 -0.69 3.05 -19.17
CA VAL A 145 0.14 4.22 -19.49
C VAL A 145 0.03 5.34 -18.46
N GLU A 146 -1.13 5.49 -17.82
CA GLU A 146 -1.39 6.44 -16.74
C GLU A 146 -0.49 6.12 -15.53
N ALA A 147 -0.45 4.86 -15.09
CA ALA A 147 0.43 4.41 -14.01
C ALA A 147 1.90 4.71 -14.33
N ARG A 148 2.31 4.48 -15.58
CA ARG A 148 3.69 4.74 -16.03
C ARG A 148 4.02 6.24 -16.10
N ALA A 149 3.09 7.09 -16.52
CA ALA A 149 3.28 8.53 -16.49
C ALA A 149 3.32 9.08 -15.07
N ASN A 150 2.41 8.64 -14.19
CA ASN A 150 2.41 9.08 -12.79
C ASN A 150 3.66 8.60 -12.03
N LEU A 151 4.17 7.40 -12.33
CA LEU A 151 5.50 6.98 -11.85
C LEU A 151 6.59 7.95 -12.32
N GLY A 152 6.54 8.41 -13.57
CA GLY A 152 7.44 9.44 -14.08
C GLY A 152 7.38 10.74 -13.28
N CYS A 153 6.19 11.19 -12.89
CA CYS A 153 6.01 12.37 -12.03
C CYS A 153 6.65 12.18 -10.65
N VAL A 154 6.40 11.04 -9.99
CA VAL A 154 7.01 10.70 -8.69
C VAL A 154 8.55 10.69 -8.79
N LEU A 155 9.10 10.08 -9.84
CA LEU A 155 10.55 10.03 -10.07
C LEU A 155 11.14 11.42 -10.34
N ALA A 156 10.42 12.28 -11.05
CA ALA A 156 10.84 13.65 -11.31
C ALA A 156 10.91 14.48 -10.01
N GLU A 157 9.94 14.33 -9.11
CA GLU A 157 9.94 14.98 -7.78
C GLU A 157 11.07 14.46 -6.88
N GLN A 158 11.38 13.17 -6.99
CA GLN A 158 12.55 12.55 -6.35
C GLN A 158 13.89 12.96 -6.99
N LYS A 159 13.86 13.78 -8.06
CA LYS A 159 15.03 14.22 -8.83
C LYS A 159 15.76 13.08 -9.55
N GLU A 160 15.10 11.95 -9.73
CA GLU A 160 15.57 10.80 -10.53
C GLU A 160 15.26 11.03 -12.02
N HIS A 161 15.75 12.14 -12.57
CA HIS A 161 15.34 12.66 -13.88
C HIS A 161 15.50 11.67 -15.04
N ALA A 162 16.57 10.86 -15.03
CA ALA A 162 16.80 9.86 -16.08
C ALA A 162 15.73 8.75 -16.05
N LEU A 163 15.29 8.34 -14.86
CA LEU A 163 14.24 7.33 -14.70
C LEU A 163 12.87 7.93 -15.02
N ALA A 164 12.62 9.18 -14.63
CA ALA A 164 11.41 9.91 -15.00
C ALA A 164 11.25 10.00 -16.53
N GLU A 165 12.31 10.41 -17.24
CA GLU A 165 12.30 10.45 -18.72
C GLU A 165 12.05 9.06 -19.32
N ALA A 166 12.68 8.02 -18.78
CA ALA A 166 12.47 6.65 -19.24
C ALA A 166 11.01 6.18 -19.04
N ALA A 167 10.38 6.57 -17.93
CA ALA A 167 8.98 6.27 -17.63
C ALA A 167 8.04 6.97 -18.62
N PHE A 168 8.17 8.29 -18.82
CA PHE A 168 7.34 9.03 -19.77
C PHE A 168 7.52 8.52 -21.20
N ARG A 169 8.77 8.30 -21.65
CA ARG A 169 9.02 7.70 -22.97
C ARG A 169 8.47 6.29 -23.06
N GLY A 170 8.44 5.54 -21.96
CA GLY A 170 7.79 4.25 -21.88
C GLY A 170 6.28 4.35 -22.11
N ALA A 171 5.58 5.28 -21.45
CA ALA A 171 4.17 5.52 -21.68
C ALA A 171 3.89 5.85 -23.15
N LEU A 172 4.72 6.72 -23.75
CA LEU A 172 4.60 7.11 -25.16
C LEU A 172 4.97 6.00 -26.16
N ARG A 173 5.67 4.93 -25.75
CA ARG A 173 5.90 3.75 -26.61
C ARG A 173 4.63 2.92 -26.77
N TYR A 174 3.83 2.79 -25.71
CA TYR A 174 2.56 2.06 -25.74
C TYR A 174 1.45 2.94 -26.32
N HIS A 175 1.38 4.21 -25.91
CA HIS A 175 0.38 5.16 -26.38
C HIS A 175 1.02 6.47 -26.86
N PRO A 176 1.44 6.56 -28.15
CA PRO A 176 2.10 7.75 -28.71
C PRO A 176 1.26 9.03 -28.73
N GLU A 177 -0.05 8.93 -28.48
CA GLU A 177 -0.99 10.06 -28.46
C GLU A 177 -1.40 10.43 -27.03
N PHE A 178 -0.65 9.97 -26.01
CA PHE A 178 -0.98 10.25 -24.62
C PHE A 178 -0.49 11.66 -24.22
N ALA A 179 -1.41 12.62 -24.25
CA ALA A 179 -1.11 14.04 -24.08
C ALA A 179 -0.36 14.35 -22.76
N ASP A 180 -0.80 13.76 -21.64
CA ASP A 180 -0.20 14.04 -20.33
C ASP A 180 1.26 13.59 -20.25
N ALA A 181 1.63 12.47 -20.87
CA ALA A 181 3.02 12.04 -20.95
C ALA A 181 3.87 13.00 -21.81
N HIS A 182 3.30 13.57 -22.89
CA HIS A 182 3.96 14.63 -23.65
C HIS A 182 4.18 15.89 -22.80
N TYR A 183 3.15 16.33 -22.07
CA TYR A 183 3.22 17.47 -21.16
C TYR A 183 4.33 17.32 -20.10
N HIS A 184 4.31 16.22 -19.35
CA HIS A 184 5.26 16.00 -18.27
C HIS A 184 6.69 15.79 -18.77
N LEU A 185 6.87 15.09 -19.91
CA LEU A 185 8.19 14.94 -20.52
C LEU A 185 8.73 16.29 -21.02
N ALA A 186 7.90 17.15 -21.60
CA ALA A 186 8.31 18.47 -22.03
C ALA A 186 8.79 19.33 -20.85
N ARG A 187 8.01 19.37 -19.75
CA ARG A 187 8.40 20.07 -18.51
C ARG A 187 9.70 19.55 -17.90
N LEU A 188 9.87 18.22 -17.87
CA LEU A 188 11.11 17.61 -17.38
C LEU A 188 12.31 18.03 -18.24
N LEU A 189 12.17 17.97 -19.57
CA LEU A 189 13.24 18.33 -20.51
C LEU A 189 13.61 19.82 -20.44
N ASP A 190 12.63 20.70 -20.26
CA ASP A 190 12.89 22.13 -20.02
C ASP A 190 13.67 22.36 -18.72
N GLY A 191 13.33 21.65 -17.65
CA GLY A 191 14.07 21.68 -16.39
C GLY A 191 15.53 21.19 -16.53
N LEU A 192 15.81 20.39 -17.56
CA LEU A 192 17.13 19.89 -17.92
C LEU A 192 17.82 20.72 -19.02
N ASP A 193 17.24 21.86 -19.41
CA ASP A 193 17.69 22.76 -20.49
C ASP A 193 17.79 22.10 -21.89
N ARG A 194 17.06 20.99 -22.10
CA ARG A 194 16.95 20.28 -23.39
C ARG A 194 15.81 20.83 -24.26
N ARG A 195 15.83 22.15 -24.47
CA ARG A 195 14.71 22.91 -25.05
C ARG A 195 14.26 22.42 -26.42
N GLY A 196 15.19 21.98 -27.28
CA GLY A 196 14.85 21.49 -28.62
C GLY A 196 14.05 20.17 -28.59
N GLU A 197 14.31 19.31 -27.61
CA GLU A 197 13.49 18.10 -27.41
C GLU A 197 12.17 18.45 -26.71
N ALA A 198 12.21 19.34 -25.72
CA ALA A 198 11.02 19.81 -25.02
C ALA A 198 9.98 20.42 -25.98
N ALA A 199 10.42 21.30 -26.90
CA ALA A 199 9.55 21.95 -27.88
C ALA A 199 8.71 20.97 -28.69
N ARG A 200 9.29 19.84 -29.13
CA ARG A 200 8.56 18.80 -29.87
C ARG A 200 7.46 18.15 -29.03
N HIS A 201 7.71 17.94 -27.74
CA HIS A 201 6.70 17.38 -26.85
C HIS A 201 5.63 18.41 -26.48
N TRP A 202 5.98 19.70 -26.35
CA TRP A 202 5.02 20.79 -26.17
C TRP A 202 4.10 20.96 -27.37
N GLU A 203 4.65 20.97 -28.59
CA GLU A 203 3.87 21.02 -29.84
C GLU A 203 2.91 19.83 -29.91
N ARG A 204 3.40 18.62 -29.64
CA ARG A 204 2.58 17.41 -29.66
C ARG A 204 1.48 17.44 -28.59
N PHE A 205 1.76 17.97 -27.40
CA PHE A 205 0.74 18.18 -26.36
C PHE A 205 -0.34 19.16 -26.82
N LEU A 206 0.03 20.27 -27.45
CA LEU A 206 -0.92 21.25 -28.00
C LEU A 206 -1.79 20.66 -29.12
N ASP A 207 -1.23 19.83 -29.98
CA ASP A 207 -1.98 19.13 -31.03
C ASP A 207 -3.03 18.17 -30.44
N LEU A 208 -2.67 17.46 -29.36
CA LEU A 208 -3.50 16.43 -28.74
C LEU A 208 -4.54 17.01 -27.78
N ALA A 209 -4.21 18.08 -27.05
CA ALA A 209 -5.04 18.65 -26.00
C ALA A 209 -5.08 20.20 -26.05
N PRO A 210 -5.56 20.81 -27.16
CA PRO A 210 -5.54 22.26 -27.37
C PRO A 210 -6.44 23.04 -26.39
N ALA A 211 -7.44 22.37 -25.79
CA ALA A 211 -8.33 22.96 -24.79
C ALA A 211 -7.90 22.65 -23.34
N SER A 212 -6.72 22.05 -23.14
CA SER A 212 -6.21 21.74 -21.81
C SER A 212 -5.96 23.03 -21.00
N PRO A 213 -6.19 23.02 -19.68
CA PRO A 213 -5.80 24.13 -18.80
C PRO A 213 -4.31 24.51 -18.88
N TRP A 214 -3.45 23.59 -19.35
CA TRP A 214 -2.01 23.82 -19.50
C TRP A 214 -1.59 24.21 -20.92
N ALA A 215 -2.54 24.43 -21.84
CA ALA A 215 -2.23 24.81 -23.22
C ALA A 215 -1.50 26.17 -23.30
N GLU A 216 -1.87 27.15 -22.47
CA GLU A 216 -1.20 28.45 -22.44
C GLU A 216 0.29 28.32 -22.08
N GLU A 217 0.62 27.47 -21.09
CA GLU A 217 2.02 27.17 -20.74
C GLU A 217 2.78 26.61 -21.95
N ALA A 218 2.19 25.64 -22.65
CA ALA A 218 2.82 25.04 -23.82
C ALA A 218 3.04 26.03 -24.97
N VAL A 219 2.09 26.97 -25.18
CA VAL A 219 2.24 28.05 -26.16
C VAL A 219 3.40 28.97 -25.78
N ASP A 220 3.53 29.36 -24.50
CA ASP A 220 4.62 30.22 -24.04
C ASP A 220 5.99 29.55 -24.22
N ARG A 221 6.09 28.25 -23.90
CA ARG A 221 7.34 27.47 -24.03
C ARG A 221 7.79 27.31 -25.49
N THR A 222 6.85 27.11 -26.41
CA THR A 222 7.14 26.97 -27.85
C THR A 222 7.41 28.32 -28.53
N SER A 223 6.70 29.39 -28.14
CA SER A 223 6.90 30.74 -28.68
C SER A 223 8.23 31.35 -28.22
N GLY A 224 8.67 31.09 -26.98
CA GLY A 224 9.94 31.58 -26.46
C GLY A 224 11.18 30.95 -27.11
N SER A 225 11.03 29.78 -27.75
CA SER A 225 12.13 29.13 -28.49
C SER A 225 12.33 29.68 -29.91
N HIS A 226 11.44 30.57 -30.38
CA HIS A 226 11.46 31.17 -31.72
C HIS A 226 11.97 32.63 -31.73
N ALA A 227 12.51 33.14 -30.63
CA ALA A 227 13.19 34.44 -30.62
C ALA A 227 14.62 34.30 -31.19
N PRO A 228 15.02 35.09 -32.21
CA PRO A 228 16.27 34.95 -32.96
C PRO A 228 17.53 35.34 -32.17
#